data_AF-A0A815QIA4-F1
#
_entry.id   AF-A0A815QIA4-F1
#
_cell.length_a   1.000
_cell.length_b   1.000
_cell.length_c   1.000
_cell.angle_alpha   90.00
_cell.angle_beta   90.00
_cell.angle_gamma   90.00
#
_symmetry.space_group_name_H-M   'P 1'
#
loop_
_entity.id
_entity.type
_entity.pdbx_description
1 polymer ?
#
loop_
_entity_poly.entity_id
_entity_poly.type
_entity_poly.pdbx_seq_one_letter_code
_entity_poly.pdbx_strand_id
1 'polypeptide(L)'
;MVGVLFFSLLYYIVYADKYYTIKPYKDSNVFPHYGNFSVFDTKLKRLSFINNFTFDVHDHSSVYNFIGGSTAVNTDLSYIYLPITSGNAFKRLLLVAYNYETKTHHQSPWVYSDGNFGFLFYDPLRKRLFGLRTNTTFTYYIEQYDKETLDIVKLYTQQDVGKYAFINGRCTAFDYNQNWIIQIRTRFDNSSYNSYWIKMDLNLVGKKKDIVTDFHLMLHAYYFITMTYDIQKTKLILCTWQNGSSLFDIYMFHLDPKQNGKFPYKNQNLKLLLKTNGEQVEMIRDVWNPVKREVLYLIQTNNGATLKIIKYMLRVQFDTRKVLEKTILTDNQLPFFDSWEYFYLSSF
;
A
#
# COMPACT_ATOMS: atom_id res chain seq x y z
N MET A 1 -1.10 13.53 -66.16
CA MET A 1 -2.46 13.57 -65.60
C MET A 1 -2.36 13.16 -64.14
N VAL A 2 -2.69 14.09 -63.25
CA VAL A 2 -3.29 13.96 -61.90
C VAL A 2 -3.24 12.54 -61.29
N GLY A 3 -2.72 12.26 -60.10
CA GLY A 3 -2.47 13.05 -58.88
C GLY A 3 -2.90 12.21 -57.66
N VAL A 4 -2.36 12.55 -56.47
CA VAL A 4 -2.84 12.17 -55.11
C VAL A 4 -2.47 10.74 -54.64
N LEU A 5 -2.06 10.40 -53.41
CA LEU A 5 -1.35 11.00 -52.25
C LEU A 5 -1.44 9.97 -51.08
N PHE A 6 -0.54 10.06 -50.09
CA PHE A 6 -0.65 9.64 -48.67
C PHE A 6 -0.35 8.18 -48.18
N PHE A 7 0.74 8.08 -47.37
CA PHE A 7 0.95 7.40 -46.05
C PHE A 7 0.79 5.86 -45.95
N SER A 8 1.48 5.06 -45.11
CA SER A 8 2.10 5.25 -43.79
C SER A 8 2.91 4.00 -43.37
N LEU A 9 3.91 4.21 -42.49
CA LEU A 9 4.19 3.49 -41.24
C LEU A 9 3.83 1.98 -41.15
N LEU A 10 4.82 1.07 -41.16
CA LEU A 10 4.68 -0.24 -40.49
C LEU A 10 6.05 -0.92 -40.25
N TYR A 11 6.61 -0.77 -39.05
CA TYR A 11 7.49 -1.77 -38.43
C TYR A 11 7.41 -1.56 -36.91
N TYR A 12 6.36 -2.08 -36.31
CA TYR A 12 6.29 -2.37 -34.88
C TYR A 12 5.39 -3.60 -34.70
N ILE A 13 5.64 -4.31 -33.59
CA ILE A 13 4.98 -5.53 -33.09
C ILE A 13 5.77 -6.80 -33.41
N VAL A 14 6.42 -7.38 -32.38
CA VAL A 14 6.03 -8.71 -31.88
C VAL A 14 6.25 -8.76 -30.36
N TYR A 15 5.26 -9.30 -29.64
CA TYR A 15 5.19 -9.67 -28.22
C TYR A 15 4.68 -8.64 -27.20
N ALA A 16 3.41 -8.25 -27.37
CA ALA A 16 2.54 -7.90 -26.25
C ALA A 16 1.09 -8.36 -26.51
N ASP A 17 0.91 -9.60 -26.95
CA ASP A 17 -0.44 -10.17 -27.17
C ASP A 17 -0.69 -11.34 -26.23
N LYS A 18 -1.31 -11.03 -25.09
CA LYS A 18 -2.51 -11.70 -24.57
C LYS A 18 -2.86 -11.16 -23.17
N TYR A 19 -4.04 -10.53 -23.10
CA TYR A 19 -4.81 -10.11 -21.92
C TYR A 19 -4.42 -8.81 -21.22
N TYR A 20 -4.74 -7.67 -21.84
CA TYR A 20 -5.34 -6.52 -21.15
C TYR A 20 -6.22 -5.75 -22.14
N THR A 21 -7.54 -5.88 -22.04
CA THR A 21 -8.46 -5.09 -22.86
C THR A 21 -8.50 -3.67 -22.28
N ILE A 22 -7.60 -2.81 -22.73
CA ILE A 22 -7.60 -1.37 -22.42
C ILE A 22 -8.61 -0.72 -23.38
N LYS A 23 -9.72 -0.19 -22.87
CA LYS A 23 -10.73 0.51 -23.68
C LYS A 23 -10.52 2.03 -23.58
N PRO A 24 -10.28 2.76 -24.68
CA PRO A 24 -10.25 4.23 -24.69
C PRO A 24 -11.65 4.84 -24.59
N TYR A 25 -11.76 6.06 -24.03
CA TYR A 25 -13.01 6.69 -23.60
C TYR A 25 -13.70 7.61 -24.64
N LYS A 26 -15.05 7.61 -24.67
CA LYS A 26 -15.90 8.62 -25.33
C LYS A 26 -17.27 8.75 -24.64
N ASP A 27 -17.54 9.95 -24.13
CA ASP A 27 -18.75 10.62 -23.62
C ASP A 27 -19.98 9.82 -23.10
N SER A 28 -20.35 10.02 -21.82
CA SER A 28 -21.75 9.99 -21.36
C SER A 28 -22.01 10.75 -20.03
N ASN A 29 -23.24 11.29 -19.89
CA ASN A 29 -23.69 12.27 -18.90
C ASN A 29 -24.31 11.67 -17.60
N VAL A 30 -23.57 10.95 -16.75
CA VAL A 30 -24.09 10.55 -15.43
C VAL A 30 -22.99 10.44 -14.35
N PHE A 31 -23.01 11.37 -13.39
CA PHE A 31 -22.34 11.43 -12.07
C PHE A 31 -20.82 11.18 -11.95
N PRO A 32 -20.04 12.16 -11.45
CA PRO A 32 -18.82 11.82 -10.74
C PRO A 32 -19.13 11.16 -9.38
N HIS A 33 -18.40 10.10 -9.04
CA HIS A 33 -18.22 9.65 -7.66
C HIS A 33 -17.32 10.64 -6.90
N TYR A 34 -17.39 10.63 -5.57
CA TYR A 34 -16.62 11.53 -4.72
C TYR A 34 -15.66 10.76 -3.83
N GLY A 35 -14.45 11.28 -3.68
CA GLY A 35 -13.47 10.88 -2.68
C GLY A 35 -13.00 12.08 -1.88
N ASN A 36 -12.45 11.84 -0.70
CA ASN A 36 -11.90 12.86 0.19
C ASN A 36 -10.44 12.56 0.54
N PHE A 37 -9.66 13.62 0.72
CA PHE A 37 -8.32 13.55 1.32
C PHE A 37 -8.37 14.14 2.71
N SER A 38 -7.92 13.35 3.69
CA SER A 38 -7.69 13.77 5.06
C SER A 38 -6.24 13.52 5.43
N VAL A 39 -5.73 14.17 6.48
CA VAL A 39 -4.40 13.97 7.04
C VAL A 39 -4.50 13.96 8.56
N PHE A 40 -3.75 13.07 9.24
CA PHE A 40 -3.75 13.03 10.69
C PHE A 40 -2.79 14.08 11.26
N ASP A 41 -3.34 15.12 11.88
CA ASP A 41 -2.57 16.13 12.57
C ASP A 41 -2.20 15.62 13.97
N THR A 42 -0.91 15.44 14.21
CA THR A 42 -0.41 14.94 15.51
C THR A 42 -0.49 15.95 16.64
N LYS A 43 -0.47 17.26 16.34
CA LYS A 43 -0.60 18.32 17.34
C LYS A 43 -2.05 18.45 17.78
N LEU A 44 -2.98 18.44 16.83
CA LEU A 44 -4.42 18.51 17.09
C LEU A 44 -5.03 17.15 17.46
N LYS A 45 -4.29 16.06 17.26
CA LYS A 45 -4.71 14.67 17.45
C LYS A 45 -6.02 14.37 16.74
N ARG A 46 -6.15 14.83 15.49
CA ARG A 46 -7.35 14.61 14.69
C ARG A 46 -7.06 14.47 13.20
N LEU A 47 -7.93 13.77 12.49
CA LEU A 47 -7.99 13.85 11.03
C LEU A 47 -8.49 15.23 10.61
N SER A 48 -7.66 15.92 9.84
CA SER A 48 -7.97 17.21 9.21
C SER A 48 -8.26 16.97 7.73
N PHE A 49 -9.45 17.36 7.30
CA PHE A 49 -9.85 17.31 5.89
C PHE A 49 -9.02 18.30 5.06
N ILE A 50 -8.47 17.85 3.93
CA ILE A 50 -7.76 18.67 2.96
C ILE A 50 -8.71 19.15 1.86
N ASN A 51 -9.30 18.20 1.12
CA ASN A 51 -10.19 18.50 0.00
C ASN A 51 -10.97 17.27 -0.47
N ASN A 52 -12.00 17.51 -1.27
CA ASN A 52 -12.69 16.49 -2.05
C ASN A 52 -12.14 16.42 -3.47
N PHE A 53 -12.32 15.28 -4.11
CA PHE A 53 -12.08 15.09 -5.54
C PHE A 53 -13.20 14.22 -6.13
N THR A 54 -13.30 14.25 -7.45
CA THR A 54 -14.27 13.46 -8.20
C THR A 54 -13.59 12.41 -9.06
N PHE A 55 -14.25 11.28 -9.30
CA PHE A 55 -13.75 10.25 -10.20
C PHE A 55 -14.90 9.46 -10.83
N ASP A 56 -14.62 8.73 -11.91
CA ASP A 56 -15.59 7.88 -12.60
C ASP A 56 -15.02 6.48 -12.88
N VAL A 57 -15.83 5.44 -12.68
CA VAL A 57 -15.50 4.03 -13.00
C VAL A 57 -16.32 3.44 -14.15
N HIS A 58 -17.26 4.19 -14.74
CA HIS A 58 -18.13 3.87 -15.90
C HIS A 58 -18.88 2.53 -15.88
N ASP A 59 -18.73 1.74 -14.82
CA ASP A 59 -19.54 0.58 -14.55
C ASP A 59 -20.76 1.07 -13.77
N HIS A 60 -21.89 1.14 -14.45
CA HIS A 60 -23.12 1.75 -13.92
C HIS A 60 -23.97 0.74 -13.15
N SER A 61 -23.41 -0.43 -12.78
CA SER A 61 -24.09 -1.31 -11.84
C SER A 61 -24.17 -0.60 -10.49
N SER A 62 -25.39 -0.23 -10.11
CA SER A 62 -25.66 0.36 -8.81
C SER A 62 -25.13 -0.56 -7.71
N VAL A 63 -24.52 0.04 -6.68
CA VAL A 63 -23.86 -0.60 -5.52
C VAL A 63 -22.36 -0.93 -5.72
N TYR A 64 -21.54 0.10 -5.95
CA TYR A 64 -20.11 0.02 -5.67
C TYR A 64 -19.77 0.67 -4.34
N ASN A 65 -19.24 -0.13 -3.42
CA ASN A 65 -18.42 0.40 -2.33
C ASN A 65 -17.00 0.55 -2.87
N PHE A 66 -16.48 1.77 -2.80
CA PHE A 66 -15.13 2.09 -3.27
C PHE A 66 -14.15 2.12 -2.12
N ILE A 67 -12.95 1.63 -2.40
CA ILE A 67 -11.88 1.49 -1.44
C ILE A 67 -10.59 2.05 -2.02
N GLY A 68 -9.99 3.04 -1.36
CA GLY A 68 -8.64 3.50 -1.66
C GLY A 68 -7.59 2.44 -1.27
N GLY A 69 -6.59 2.25 -2.12
CA GLY A 69 -5.49 1.34 -1.90
C GLY A 69 -4.23 2.03 -1.38
N SER A 70 -3.07 1.46 -1.69
CA SER A 70 -1.78 2.00 -1.24
C SER A 70 -1.43 3.32 -1.93
N THR A 71 -1.06 4.35 -1.17
CA THR A 71 -0.75 5.68 -1.72
C THR A 71 0.73 5.89 -1.96
N ALA A 72 1.08 6.52 -3.08
CA ALA A 72 2.41 7.06 -3.33
C ALA A 72 2.41 8.58 -3.27
N VAL A 73 3.50 9.16 -2.80
CA VAL A 73 3.62 10.61 -2.58
C VAL A 73 4.81 11.12 -3.36
N ASN A 74 4.57 12.08 -4.24
CA ASN A 74 5.59 12.82 -4.94
C ASN A 74 5.60 14.24 -4.39
N THR A 75 6.47 14.46 -3.41
CA THR A 75 6.63 15.75 -2.73
C THR A 75 7.18 16.83 -3.66
N ASP A 76 7.92 16.48 -4.71
CA ASP A 76 8.55 17.45 -5.61
C ASP A 76 7.52 18.13 -6.52
N LEU A 77 6.45 17.42 -6.87
CA LEU A 77 5.36 17.93 -7.72
C LEU A 77 4.06 18.12 -6.95
N SER A 78 4.08 17.93 -5.64
CA SER A 78 2.92 18.03 -4.76
C SER A 78 1.76 17.09 -5.11
N TYR A 79 2.07 15.91 -5.64
CA TYR A 79 1.08 14.90 -6.03
C TYR A 79 0.99 13.74 -5.04
N ILE A 80 -0.23 13.32 -4.77
CA ILE A 80 -0.56 12.04 -4.13
C ILE A 80 -1.23 11.15 -5.19
N TYR A 81 -0.66 9.96 -5.40
CA TYR A 81 -1.22 8.94 -6.29
C TYR A 81 -1.96 7.91 -5.46
N LEU A 82 -3.21 7.65 -5.82
CA LEU A 82 -4.14 6.79 -5.10
C LEU A 82 -4.81 5.80 -6.08
N PRO A 83 -4.66 4.49 -5.87
CA PRO A 83 -5.51 3.51 -6.53
C PRO A 83 -6.88 3.44 -5.86
N ILE A 84 -7.94 3.36 -6.67
CA ILE A 84 -9.33 3.22 -6.21
C ILE A 84 -9.85 1.89 -6.73
N THR A 85 -10.34 1.06 -5.82
CA THR A 85 -10.88 -0.27 -6.13
C THR A 85 -12.35 -0.37 -5.75
N SER A 86 -13.21 -0.88 -6.62
CA SER A 86 -14.63 -1.14 -6.31
C SER A 86 -14.89 -2.58 -5.80
N GLY A 87 -16.01 -2.81 -5.09
CA GLY A 87 -16.36 -4.11 -4.48
C GLY A 87 -17.62 -4.81 -5.01
N ASN A 88 -17.50 -6.11 -5.34
CA ASN A 88 -18.20 -7.27 -4.73
C ASN A 88 -18.08 -8.58 -5.55
N ALA A 89 -17.81 -8.51 -6.86
CA ALA A 89 -17.50 -9.68 -7.69
C ALA A 89 -16.42 -9.42 -8.76
N PHE A 90 -16.34 -8.18 -9.25
CA PHE A 90 -15.30 -7.71 -10.17
C PHE A 90 -14.71 -6.42 -9.60
N LYS A 91 -13.38 -6.38 -9.44
CA LYS A 91 -12.72 -5.24 -8.80
C LYS A 91 -12.30 -4.26 -9.89
N ARG A 92 -13.11 -3.23 -10.13
CA ARG A 92 -12.70 -2.14 -11.01
C ARG A 92 -11.62 -1.33 -10.31
N LEU A 93 -10.53 -1.09 -11.02
CA LEU A 93 -9.37 -0.38 -10.48
C LEU A 93 -9.03 0.81 -11.37
N LEU A 94 -8.92 2.00 -10.77
CA LEU A 94 -8.40 3.21 -11.41
C LEU A 94 -7.27 3.82 -10.58
N LEU A 95 -6.48 4.70 -11.20
CA LEU A 95 -5.50 5.53 -10.49
C LEU A 95 -5.96 6.99 -10.54
N VAL A 96 -5.86 7.68 -9.41
CA VAL A 96 -6.07 9.13 -9.29
C VAL A 96 -4.77 9.77 -8.85
N ALA A 97 -4.44 10.91 -9.45
CA ALA A 97 -3.37 11.79 -9.01
C ALA A 97 -3.98 13.10 -8.54
N TYR A 98 -3.78 13.41 -7.27
CA TYR A 98 -4.28 14.62 -6.63
C TYR A 98 -3.12 15.55 -6.29
N ASN A 99 -3.16 16.79 -6.80
CA ASN A 99 -2.23 17.83 -6.42
C ASN A 99 -2.76 18.56 -5.18
N TYR A 100 -2.05 18.45 -4.06
CA TYR A 100 -2.52 18.99 -2.78
C TYR A 100 -2.30 20.51 -2.63
N GLU A 101 -1.46 21.13 -3.47
CA GLU A 101 -1.24 22.58 -3.46
C GLU A 101 -2.29 23.31 -4.32
N THR A 102 -2.46 22.87 -5.57
CA THR A 102 -3.43 23.46 -6.50
C THR A 102 -4.84 22.94 -6.26
N LYS A 103 -5.00 21.90 -5.44
CA LYS A 103 -6.27 21.22 -5.15
C LYS A 103 -6.96 20.66 -6.39
N THR A 104 -6.18 20.28 -7.41
CA THR A 104 -6.67 19.71 -8.65
C THR A 104 -6.39 18.21 -8.71
N HIS A 105 -7.15 17.48 -9.52
CA HIS A 105 -6.94 16.05 -9.73
C HIS A 105 -7.09 15.66 -11.21
N HIS A 106 -6.49 14.54 -11.55
CA HIS A 106 -6.78 13.79 -12.77
C HIS A 106 -6.80 12.30 -12.46
N GLN A 107 -7.45 11.51 -13.31
CA GLN A 107 -7.51 10.07 -13.18
C GLN A 107 -6.95 9.39 -14.44
N SER A 108 -6.59 8.11 -14.30
CA SER A 108 -6.22 7.29 -15.44
C SER A 108 -7.39 7.25 -16.43
N PRO A 109 -7.13 7.35 -17.75
CA PRO A 109 -8.19 7.33 -18.76
C PRO A 109 -8.84 5.95 -18.93
N TRP A 110 -8.29 4.93 -18.26
CA TRP A 110 -8.83 3.57 -18.22
C TRP A 110 -9.21 3.15 -16.81
N VAL A 111 -10.10 2.16 -16.80
CA VAL A 111 -10.50 1.40 -15.63
C VAL A 111 -10.10 -0.06 -15.89
N TYR A 112 -9.22 -0.62 -15.06
CA TYR A 112 -8.91 -2.05 -15.14
C TYR A 112 -10.13 -2.85 -14.70
N SER A 113 -10.48 -3.88 -15.46
CA SER A 113 -11.64 -4.72 -15.17
C SER A 113 -11.49 -5.45 -13.84
N ASP A 114 -10.28 -5.92 -13.53
CA ASP A 114 -10.00 -6.71 -12.33
C ASP A 114 -8.64 -6.33 -11.75
N GLY A 115 -8.66 -5.88 -10.49
CA GLY A 115 -7.44 -5.85 -9.72
C GLY A 115 -7.47 -5.07 -8.42
N ASN A 116 -6.30 -5.05 -7.78
CA ASN A 116 -5.98 -4.18 -6.66
C ASN A 116 -4.48 -3.88 -6.70
N PHE A 117 -4.05 -2.83 -6.01
CA PHE A 117 -2.65 -2.58 -5.74
C PHE A 117 -2.25 -3.19 -4.40
N GLY A 118 -1.25 -4.06 -4.46
CA GLY A 118 -0.52 -4.51 -3.27
C GLY A 118 0.35 -3.39 -2.69
N PHE A 119 0.94 -2.55 -3.54
CA PHE A 119 1.63 -1.31 -3.16
C PHE A 119 1.72 -0.37 -4.37
N LEU A 120 1.93 0.92 -4.11
CA LEU A 120 2.25 1.94 -5.09
C LEU A 120 3.35 2.83 -4.50
N PHE A 121 4.41 3.11 -5.25
CA PHE A 121 5.55 3.89 -4.80
C PHE A 121 5.98 4.93 -5.82
N TYR A 122 6.43 6.08 -5.30
CA TYR A 122 7.17 7.06 -6.07
C TYR A 122 8.67 6.88 -5.79
N ASP A 123 9.47 6.76 -6.85
CA ASP A 123 10.93 6.74 -6.78
C ASP A 123 11.46 8.16 -7.01
N PRO A 124 11.91 8.87 -5.96
CA PRO A 124 12.38 10.24 -6.12
C PRO A 124 13.69 10.33 -6.91
N LEU A 125 14.56 9.31 -6.82
CA LEU A 125 15.86 9.32 -7.51
C LEU A 125 15.71 9.11 -9.01
N ARG A 126 14.81 8.21 -9.41
CA ARG A 126 14.57 7.86 -10.83
C ARG A 126 13.33 8.52 -11.41
N LYS A 127 12.62 9.33 -10.61
CA LYS A 127 11.43 10.11 -10.97
C LYS A 127 10.31 9.29 -11.61
N ARG A 128 10.04 8.09 -11.10
CA ARG A 128 9.03 7.16 -11.66
C ARG A 128 7.99 6.73 -10.62
N LEU A 129 6.77 6.51 -11.09
CA LEU A 129 5.71 5.86 -10.33
C LEU A 129 5.71 4.37 -10.70
N PHE A 130 5.64 3.48 -9.72
CA PHE A 130 5.52 2.04 -10.00
C PHE A 130 4.79 1.35 -8.85
N GLY A 131 4.18 0.21 -9.15
CA GLY A 131 3.36 -0.51 -8.19
C GLY A 131 3.30 -1.99 -8.46
N LEU A 132 2.76 -2.73 -7.49
CA LEU A 132 2.40 -4.14 -7.66
C LEU A 132 0.89 -4.23 -7.83
N ARG A 133 0.45 -4.46 -9.05
CA ARG A 133 -0.95 -4.72 -9.35
C ARG A 133 -1.21 -6.22 -9.32
N THR A 134 -2.35 -6.65 -8.81
CA THR A 134 -2.84 -8.03 -8.98
C THR A 134 -4.10 -8.03 -9.82
N ASN A 135 -4.35 -9.10 -10.56
CA ASN A 135 -5.61 -9.36 -11.25
C ASN A 135 -6.58 -10.23 -10.42
N THR A 136 -6.48 -10.14 -9.09
CA THR A 136 -7.34 -10.78 -8.06
C THR A 136 -7.19 -12.28 -7.82
N THR A 137 -6.56 -13.06 -8.70
CA THR A 137 -6.60 -14.53 -8.51
C THR A 137 -5.26 -15.26 -8.54
N PHE A 138 -4.30 -14.95 -9.43
CA PHE A 138 -3.08 -15.80 -9.52
C PHE A 138 -1.78 -15.07 -9.84
N THR A 139 -1.84 -13.79 -10.17
CA THR A 139 -0.66 -13.10 -10.67
C THR A 139 -0.51 -11.69 -10.11
N TYR A 140 0.71 -11.38 -9.74
CA TYR A 140 1.14 -10.02 -9.47
C TYR A 140 2.03 -9.49 -10.59
N TYR A 141 1.80 -8.24 -10.96
CA TYR A 141 2.51 -7.51 -11.99
C TYR A 141 3.20 -6.32 -11.33
N ILE A 142 4.53 -6.25 -11.45
CA ILE A 142 5.26 -5.04 -11.08
C ILE A 142 5.30 -4.17 -12.33
N GLU A 143 4.63 -3.04 -12.28
CA GLU A 143 4.42 -2.15 -13.42
C GLU A 143 4.89 -0.74 -13.07
N GLN A 144 5.46 -0.04 -14.04
CA GLN A 144 5.76 1.38 -13.99
C GLN A 144 4.63 2.15 -14.68
N TYR A 145 4.23 3.23 -14.04
CA TYR A 145 3.20 4.13 -14.51
C TYR A 145 3.79 5.47 -14.94
N ASP A 146 3.22 6.06 -15.99
CA ASP A 146 3.41 7.47 -16.30
C ASP A 146 2.80 8.31 -15.16
N LYS A 147 3.40 9.45 -14.84
CA LYS A 147 2.99 10.26 -13.69
C LYS A 147 1.91 11.28 -14.03
N GLU A 148 1.74 11.58 -15.31
CA GLU A 148 0.79 12.55 -15.84
C GLU A 148 -0.43 11.85 -16.44
N THR A 149 -0.22 10.75 -17.16
CA THR A 149 -1.33 10.01 -17.78
C THR A 149 -1.81 8.83 -16.95
N LEU A 150 -0.95 8.29 -16.06
CA LEU A 150 -1.22 7.15 -15.17
C LEU A 150 -1.37 5.78 -15.87
N ASP A 151 -1.33 5.67 -17.18
CA ASP A 151 -0.15 5.33 -17.97
C ASP A 151 0.60 4.00 -17.73
N ILE A 152 0.15 2.81 -18.18
CA ILE A 152 0.96 1.67 -18.67
C ILE A 152 2.30 1.97 -19.36
N VAL A 153 3.39 2.35 -18.69
CA VAL A 153 4.67 2.59 -19.39
C VAL A 153 5.49 1.31 -19.54
N LYS A 154 5.59 0.48 -18.49
CA LYS A 154 6.47 -0.70 -18.54
C LYS A 154 6.07 -1.78 -17.53
N LEU A 155 6.00 -3.03 -18.00
CA LEU A 155 5.96 -4.21 -17.12
C LEU A 155 7.40 -4.62 -16.74
N TYR A 156 7.71 -4.63 -15.44
CA TYR A 156 9.02 -5.06 -14.93
C TYR A 156 9.12 -6.57 -14.76
N THR A 157 8.12 -7.17 -14.12
CA THR A 157 8.08 -8.62 -13.91
C THR A 157 6.67 -9.08 -13.61
N GLN A 158 6.45 -10.36 -13.81
CA GLN A 158 5.26 -11.09 -13.39
C GLN A 158 5.65 -12.09 -12.30
N GLN A 159 4.83 -12.22 -11.26
CA GLN A 159 5.02 -13.18 -10.18
C GLN A 159 3.76 -14.03 -10.01
N ASP A 160 3.95 -15.35 -10.02
CA ASP A 160 2.92 -16.31 -9.65
C ASP A 160 2.76 -16.35 -8.13
N VAL A 161 1.52 -16.21 -7.66
CA VAL A 161 1.14 -16.35 -6.25
C VAL A 161 1.64 -17.66 -5.65
N GLY A 162 1.57 -18.76 -6.40
CA GLY A 162 2.02 -20.08 -5.96
C GLY A 162 3.52 -20.16 -5.64
N LYS A 163 4.32 -19.25 -6.23
CA LYS A 163 5.76 -19.18 -6.03
C LYS A 163 6.17 -18.35 -4.82
N TYR A 164 5.55 -17.19 -4.64
CA TYR A 164 6.04 -16.16 -3.70
C TYR A 164 5.07 -15.74 -2.62
N ALA A 165 4.06 -16.54 -2.29
CA ALA A 165 3.07 -16.22 -1.26
C ALA A 165 2.27 -14.92 -1.54
N PHE A 166 1.28 -14.63 -0.70
CA PHE A 166 0.41 -13.48 -0.87
C PHE A 166 1.03 -12.23 -0.23
N ILE A 167 0.94 -11.09 -0.91
CA ILE A 167 1.40 -9.83 -0.34
C ILE A 167 0.56 -9.44 0.87
N ASN A 168 1.22 -9.07 1.97
CA ASN A 168 0.62 -8.26 3.02
C ASN A 168 0.89 -6.78 2.71
N GLY A 169 -0.12 -6.04 2.23
CA GLY A 169 0.07 -4.68 1.71
C GLY A 169 0.66 -3.69 2.73
N ARG A 170 0.42 -3.89 4.03
CA ARG A 170 0.97 -3.06 5.12
C ARG A 170 2.38 -3.44 5.54
N CYS A 171 2.91 -4.52 4.96
CA CYS A 171 4.29 -4.95 5.13
C CYS A 171 4.99 -4.92 3.76
N THR A 172 5.05 -3.73 3.16
CA THR A 172 5.90 -3.45 2.00
C THR A 172 6.63 -2.12 2.18
N ALA A 173 7.92 -2.07 1.85
CA ALA A 173 8.70 -0.85 1.78
C ALA A 173 9.52 -0.78 0.49
N PHE A 174 9.78 0.43 0.00
CA PHE A 174 10.67 0.68 -1.14
C PHE A 174 11.94 1.41 -0.70
N ASP A 175 13.09 0.76 -0.91
CA ASP A 175 14.41 1.32 -0.73
C ASP A 175 14.86 2.00 -2.03
N TYR A 176 14.49 3.26 -2.22
CA TYR A 176 14.84 3.98 -3.46
C TYR A 176 16.35 4.13 -3.67
N ASN A 177 17.13 4.17 -2.58
CA ASN A 177 18.60 4.26 -2.63
C ASN A 177 19.21 3.00 -3.25
N GLN A 178 18.72 1.82 -2.87
CA GLN A 178 19.21 0.54 -3.39
C GLN A 178 18.44 0.04 -4.61
N ASN A 179 17.28 0.64 -4.91
CA ASN A 179 16.33 0.17 -5.90
C ASN A 179 15.73 -1.20 -5.52
N TRP A 180 15.47 -1.41 -4.23
CA TRP A 180 14.93 -2.66 -3.70
C TRP A 180 13.51 -2.50 -3.21
N ILE A 181 12.68 -3.52 -3.43
CA ILE A 181 11.40 -3.66 -2.75
C ILE A 181 11.54 -4.74 -1.69
N ILE A 182 11.11 -4.42 -0.50
CA ILE A 182 11.18 -5.28 0.68
C ILE A 182 9.76 -5.59 1.14
N GLN A 183 9.48 -6.86 1.40
CA GLN A 183 8.14 -7.32 1.77
C GLN A 183 8.14 -8.39 2.83
N ILE A 184 7.06 -8.42 3.60
CA ILE A 184 6.62 -9.60 4.30
C ILE A 184 5.37 -10.11 3.61
N ARG A 185 5.39 -11.38 3.22
CA ARG A 185 4.27 -12.06 2.56
C ARG A 185 3.79 -13.22 3.42
N THR A 186 2.52 -13.57 3.31
CA THR A 186 1.93 -14.67 4.07
C THR A 186 1.49 -15.77 3.13
N ARG A 187 1.83 -17.02 3.46
CA ARG A 187 1.37 -18.21 2.75
C ARG A 187 0.50 -19.06 3.66
N PHE A 188 -0.48 -19.70 3.04
CA PHE A 188 -1.29 -20.76 3.65
C PHE A 188 -0.72 -22.10 3.19
N ASP A 189 0.44 -22.48 3.71
CA ASP A 189 1.01 -23.80 3.53
C ASP A 189 0.68 -24.63 4.78
N ASN A 190 -0.37 -25.45 4.68
CA ASN A 190 -0.97 -26.25 5.76
C ASN A 190 -1.85 -25.41 6.72
N SER A 191 -2.44 -26.01 7.77
CA SER A 191 -3.30 -25.31 8.75
C SER A 191 -2.60 -24.22 9.60
N SER A 192 -1.36 -23.86 9.26
CA SER A 192 -0.52 -22.88 9.95
C SER A 192 -0.17 -21.72 9.02
N TYR A 193 -0.26 -20.48 9.52
CA TYR A 193 0.11 -19.28 8.78
C TYR A 193 1.63 -19.10 8.79
N ASN A 194 2.31 -19.20 7.65
CA ASN A 194 3.73 -18.85 7.58
C ASN A 194 3.91 -17.46 6.97
N SER A 195 4.84 -16.69 7.53
CA SER A 195 5.30 -15.44 6.95
C SER A 195 6.66 -15.61 6.27
N TYR A 196 6.89 -14.82 5.24
CA TYR A 196 8.04 -14.90 4.37
C TYR A 196 8.62 -13.52 4.18
N TRP A 197 9.90 -13.38 4.44
CA TRP A 197 10.68 -12.22 4.06
C TRP A 197 11.04 -12.30 2.58
N ILE A 198 10.79 -11.24 1.84
CA ILE A 198 11.09 -11.15 0.41
C ILE A 198 11.85 -9.87 0.11
N LYS A 199 12.97 -10.00 -0.61
CA LYS A 199 13.68 -8.87 -1.23
C LYS A 199 13.65 -9.01 -2.74
N MET A 200 13.20 -7.96 -3.42
CA MET A 200 13.23 -7.84 -4.88
C MET A 200 14.18 -6.72 -5.28
N ASP A 201 15.09 -7.01 -6.22
CA ASP A 201 16.04 -6.03 -6.74
C ASP A 201 15.62 -5.57 -8.15
N LEU A 202 15.12 -4.34 -8.24
CA LEU A 202 14.65 -3.77 -9.50
C LEU A 202 15.80 -3.48 -10.49
N ASN A 203 17.07 -3.52 -10.07
CA ASN A 203 18.22 -3.41 -10.99
C ASN A 203 18.41 -4.66 -11.86
N LEU A 204 17.72 -5.75 -11.53
CA LEU A 204 17.74 -7.01 -12.27
C LEU A 204 16.64 -7.10 -13.34
N VAL A 205 15.74 -6.11 -13.40
CA VAL A 205 14.70 -6.03 -14.44
C VAL A 205 15.34 -6.01 -15.82
N GLY A 206 14.87 -6.90 -16.70
CA GLY A 206 15.42 -7.09 -18.06
C GLY A 206 16.75 -7.86 -18.10
N LYS A 207 17.36 -8.15 -16.95
CA LYS A 207 18.60 -8.95 -16.84
C LYS A 207 18.32 -10.37 -16.37
N LYS A 208 17.27 -10.57 -15.57
CA LYS A 208 16.83 -11.89 -15.08
C LYS A 208 15.32 -12.04 -15.26
N LYS A 209 14.89 -13.29 -15.47
CA LYS A 209 13.47 -13.67 -15.47
C LYS A 209 12.80 -13.43 -14.12
N ASP A 210 13.58 -13.55 -13.04
CA ASP A 210 13.13 -13.34 -11.68
C ASP A 210 14.01 -12.33 -10.97
N ILE A 211 13.38 -11.35 -10.33
CA ILE A 211 14.04 -10.26 -9.61
C ILE A 211 13.99 -10.43 -8.09
N VAL A 212 13.35 -11.50 -7.60
CA VAL A 212 13.44 -11.90 -6.19
C VAL A 212 14.88 -12.39 -5.93
N THR A 213 15.55 -11.75 -4.98
CA THR A 213 16.93 -12.04 -4.61
C THR A 213 17.03 -12.76 -3.26
N ASP A 214 16.08 -12.49 -2.36
CA ASP A 214 15.99 -13.17 -1.06
C ASP A 214 14.54 -13.61 -0.82
N PHE A 215 14.37 -14.86 -0.37
CA PHE A 215 13.07 -15.44 0.01
C PHE A 215 13.28 -16.38 1.20
N HIS A 216 12.89 -15.94 2.40
CA HIS A 216 13.17 -16.66 3.65
C HIS A 216 11.91 -16.88 4.48
N LEU A 217 11.72 -18.12 4.93
CA LEU A 217 10.66 -18.48 5.86
C LEU A 217 10.90 -17.84 7.24
N MET A 218 9.85 -17.29 7.82
CA MET A 218 9.82 -16.72 9.16
C MET A 218 8.98 -17.63 10.07
N LEU A 219 9.62 -18.66 10.63
CA LEU A 219 8.95 -19.59 11.53
C LEU A 219 8.36 -18.83 12.74
N HIS A 220 7.12 -19.19 13.09
CA HIS A 220 6.39 -18.68 14.25
C HIS A 220 6.06 -17.18 14.27
N ALA A 221 6.29 -16.49 13.16
CA ALA A 221 5.88 -15.10 13.00
C ALA A 221 4.48 -15.04 12.38
N TYR A 222 3.48 -15.44 13.17
CA TYR A 222 2.07 -15.48 12.77
C TYR A 222 1.50 -14.04 12.75
N TYR A 223 0.75 -13.65 11.71
CA TYR A 223 0.07 -12.35 11.61
C TYR A 223 0.96 -11.10 11.84
N PHE A 224 1.87 -10.82 10.90
CA PHE A 224 2.42 -9.46 10.76
C PHE A 224 1.31 -8.46 10.40
N ILE A 225 1.35 -7.31 11.06
CA ILE A 225 0.35 -6.26 10.87
C ILE A 225 0.96 -5.14 10.04
N THR A 226 2.09 -4.57 10.50
CA THR A 226 2.78 -3.47 9.83
C THR A 226 4.29 -3.65 9.85
N MET A 227 4.96 -3.01 8.90
CA MET A 227 6.41 -2.85 8.90
C MET A 227 6.76 -1.38 8.61
N THR A 228 7.64 -0.82 9.43
CA THR A 228 8.28 0.47 9.16
C THR A 228 9.77 0.24 8.89
N TYR A 229 10.26 0.64 7.71
CA TYR A 229 11.62 0.39 7.26
C TYR A 229 12.47 1.66 7.25
N ASP A 230 13.60 1.65 7.97
CA ASP A 230 14.53 2.78 8.01
C ASP A 230 15.49 2.78 6.82
N ILE A 231 14.97 3.27 5.68
CA ILE A 231 15.70 3.41 4.41
C ILE A 231 16.94 4.30 4.49
N GLN A 232 17.02 5.23 5.44
CA GLN A 232 18.03 6.31 5.43
C GLN A 232 19.26 5.97 6.27
N LYS A 233 19.12 5.17 7.33
CA LYS A 233 20.22 4.99 8.29
C LYS A 233 20.53 3.52 8.56
N THR A 234 19.62 2.81 9.20
CA THR A 234 19.95 1.51 9.80
C THR A 234 19.57 0.31 8.92
N LYS A 235 18.64 0.48 7.97
CA LYS A 235 18.00 -0.62 7.23
C LYS A 235 17.33 -1.65 8.16
N LEU A 236 17.10 -1.28 9.42
CA LEU A 236 16.30 -2.05 10.36
C LEU A 236 14.83 -1.85 10.03
N ILE A 237 14.03 -2.84 10.41
CA ILE A 237 12.58 -2.78 10.31
C ILE A 237 12.00 -2.84 11.69
N LEU A 238 11.07 -1.94 11.98
CA LEU A 238 10.21 -2.04 13.13
C LEU A 238 8.90 -2.71 12.71
N CYS A 239 8.64 -3.90 13.23
CA CYS A 239 7.46 -4.68 12.91
C CYS A 239 6.45 -4.64 14.07
N THR A 240 5.17 -4.69 13.73
CA THR A 240 4.10 -5.04 14.67
C THR A 240 3.47 -6.38 14.31
N TRP A 241 3.16 -7.20 15.31
CA TRP A 241 2.61 -8.54 15.10
C TRP A 241 1.66 -8.96 16.23
N GLN A 242 0.79 -9.93 15.93
CA GLN A 242 -0.10 -10.59 16.89
C GLN A 242 0.08 -12.10 16.81
N ASN A 243 0.25 -12.78 17.95
CA ASN A 243 0.63 -14.19 17.97
C ASN A 243 -0.51 -15.15 17.55
N GLY A 244 -0.89 -15.21 16.27
CA GLY A 244 -1.82 -16.21 15.75
C GLY A 244 -3.31 -15.85 15.88
N SER A 245 -3.67 -14.75 16.54
CA SER A 245 -5.08 -14.31 16.64
C SER A 245 -5.19 -12.81 16.83
N SER A 246 -6.23 -12.23 16.19
CA SER A 246 -6.60 -10.82 16.34
C SER A 246 -7.09 -10.46 17.75
N LEU A 247 -7.30 -11.44 18.63
CA LEU A 247 -7.62 -11.27 20.06
C LEU A 247 -6.38 -11.06 20.94
N PHE A 248 -5.21 -11.49 20.49
CA PHE A 248 -3.99 -11.32 21.28
C PHE A 248 -3.46 -9.90 21.21
N ASP A 249 -2.64 -9.56 22.21
CA ASP A 249 -1.94 -8.28 22.30
C ASP A 249 -1.06 -8.01 21.07
N ILE A 250 -0.85 -6.73 20.80
CA ILE A 250 0.06 -6.31 19.74
C ILE A 250 1.46 -6.22 20.33
N TYR A 251 2.40 -6.88 19.67
CA TYR A 251 3.81 -6.87 20.02
C TYR A 251 4.60 -6.13 18.97
N MET A 252 5.74 -5.59 19.39
CA MET A 252 6.67 -4.84 18.57
C MET A 252 8.08 -5.40 18.73
N PHE A 253 8.78 -5.54 17.61
CA PHE A 253 10.16 -6.00 17.58
C PHE A 253 10.90 -5.43 16.38
N HIS A 254 12.23 -5.44 16.45
CA HIS A 254 13.06 -5.14 15.30
C HIS A 254 13.35 -6.39 14.50
N LEU A 255 13.22 -6.26 13.19
CA LEU A 255 13.69 -7.24 12.23
C LEU A 255 14.93 -6.67 11.54
N ASP A 256 16.04 -7.41 11.62
CA ASP A 256 17.26 -7.10 10.89
C ASP A 256 17.36 -8.00 9.65
N PRO A 257 17.26 -7.45 8.43
CA PRO A 257 17.40 -8.21 7.20
C PRO A 257 18.71 -9.00 7.09
N LYS A 258 19.78 -8.58 7.77
CA LYS A 258 21.08 -9.28 7.76
C LYS A 258 21.04 -10.65 8.45
N GLN A 259 19.97 -10.96 9.17
CA GLN A 259 19.84 -12.21 9.91
C GLN A 259 19.41 -13.41 9.04
N ASN A 260 19.23 -13.24 7.72
CA ASN A 260 19.04 -14.32 6.72
C ASN A 260 18.03 -15.42 7.15
N GLY A 261 16.86 -15.05 7.65
CA GLY A 261 15.84 -16.03 8.06
C GLY A 261 15.90 -16.47 9.53
N LYS A 262 16.98 -16.18 10.26
CA LYS A 262 17.10 -16.47 11.70
C LYS A 262 16.52 -15.34 12.53
N PHE A 263 15.20 -15.21 12.53
CA PHE A 263 14.50 -14.14 13.24
C PHE A 263 14.29 -14.54 14.72
N PRO A 264 14.90 -13.84 15.70
CA PRO A 264 14.80 -14.21 17.11
C PRO A 264 13.50 -13.66 17.74
N TYR A 265 12.35 -14.16 17.29
CA TYR A 265 11.03 -13.73 17.77
C TYR A 265 10.81 -13.98 19.27
N LYS A 266 11.54 -14.91 19.91
CA LYS A 266 11.38 -15.21 21.34
C LYS A 266 12.02 -14.18 22.29
N ASN A 267 13.00 -13.39 21.83
CA ASN A 267 13.85 -12.60 22.73
C ASN A 267 13.69 -11.08 22.59
N GLN A 268 12.81 -10.57 21.72
CA GLN A 268 12.77 -9.15 21.37
C GLN A 268 11.36 -8.53 21.30
N ASN A 269 10.36 -9.09 21.97
CA ASN A 269 9.01 -8.56 21.95
C ASN A 269 8.80 -7.51 23.04
N LEU A 270 8.68 -6.23 22.64
CA LEU A 270 8.05 -5.24 23.48
C LEU A 270 6.53 -5.31 23.27
N LYS A 271 5.77 -5.45 24.35
CA LYS A 271 4.31 -5.39 24.31
C LYS A 271 3.87 -3.95 24.03
N LEU A 272 3.19 -3.71 22.91
CA LEU A 272 2.80 -2.37 22.45
C LEU A 272 1.42 -1.96 22.96
N LEU A 273 0.45 -2.88 22.90
CA LEU A 273 -0.91 -2.66 23.35
C LEU A 273 -1.37 -3.83 24.22
N LEU A 274 -1.70 -3.53 25.47
CA LEU A 274 -2.48 -4.40 26.36
C LEU A 274 -3.95 -4.21 26.05
N LYS A 275 -4.61 -5.26 25.58
CA LYS A 275 -6.05 -5.26 25.33
C LYS A 275 -6.80 -5.52 26.62
N THR A 276 -7.82 -4.71 26.88
CA THR A 276 -8.75 -4.95 27.98
C THR A 276 -10.02 -5.60 27.45
N ASN A 277 -10.71 -6.40 28.27
CA ASN A 277 -12.08 -6.87 27.98
C ASN A 277 -12.30 -7.55 26.61
N GLY A 278 -11.36 -8.37 26.14
CA GLY A 278 -11.55 -9.14 24.90
C GLY A 278 -11.57 -8.29 23.62
N GLU A 279 -10.93 -7.12 23.61
CA GLU A 279 -10.80 -6.29 22.42
C GLU A 279 -10.13 -7.04 21.24
N GLN A 280 -10.77 -7.03 20.08
CA GLN A 280 -10.19 -7.51 18.82
C GLN A 280 -9.67 -6.32 18.00
N VAL A 281 -8.49 -6.49 17.39
CA VAL A 281 -7.94 -5.46 16.49
C VAL A 281 -8.66 -5.57 15.15
N GLU A 282 -9.29 -4.48 14.75
CA GLU A 282 -9.95 -4.34 13.45
C GLU A 282 -8.99 -3.78 12.42
N MET A 283 -8.21 -2.76 12.81
CA MET A 283 -7.30 -2.09 11.88
C MET A 283 -6.14 -1.43 12.60
N ILE A 284 -4.99 -1.41 11.93
CA ILE A 284 -3.81 -0.66 12.34
C ILE A 284 -3.27 0.10 11.13
N ARG A 285 -2.96 1.37 11.33
CA ARG A 285 -2.23 2.24 10.39
C ARG A 285 -0.95 2.69 11.08
N ASP A 286 0.16 2.66 10.36
CA ASP A 286 1.43 3.21 10.81
C ASP A 286 1.87 4.38 9.91
N VAL A 287 2.49 5.39 10.52
CA VAL A 287 3.08 6.52 9.80
C VAL A 287 4.49 6.77 10.34
N TRP A 288 5.45 6.81 9.42
CA TRP A 288 6.87 6.94 9.74
C TRP A 288 7.32 8.40 9.74
N ASN A 289 7.94 8.84 10.84
CA ASN A 289 8.69 10.10 10.91
C ASN A 289 10.19 9.82 10.90
N PRO A 290 10.88 9.88 9.74
CA PRO A 290 12.30 9.63 9.65
C PRO A 290 13.16 10.67 10.40
N VAL A 291 12.69 11.92 10.51
CA VAL A 291 13.44 13.03 11.14
C VAL A 291 13.54 12.82 12.65
N LYS A 292 12.40 12.57 13.30
CA LYS A 292 12.35 12.31 14.75
C LYS A 292 12.68 10.87 15.12
N ARG A 293 12.72 9.98 14.13
CA ARG A 293 12.81 8.52 14.32
C ARG A 293 11.67 8.00 15.20
N GLU A 294 10.45 8.38 14.85
CA GLU A 294 9.23 8.02 15.56
C GLU A 294 8.23 7.37 14.61
N VAL A 295 7.53 6.33 15.07
CA VAL A 295 6.39 5.74 14.36
C VAL A 295 5.11 6.08 15.11
N LEU A 296 4.14 6.64 14.39
CA LEU A 296 2.77 6.80 14.87
C LEU A 296 1.95 5.58 14.46
N TYR A 297 1.28 4.93 15.41
CA TYR A 297 0.28 3.91 15.15
C TYR A 297 -1.11 4.44 15.50
N LEU A 298 -2.04 4.31 14.57
CA LEU A 298 -3.47 4.50 14.80
C LEU A 298 -4.12 3.11 14.77
N ILE A 299 -4.77 2.73 15.88
CA ILE A 299 -5.27 1.38 16.09
C ILE A 299 -6.76 1.46 16.39
N GLN A 300 -7.57 0.75 15.64
CA GLN A 300 -8.98 0.56 15.90
C GLN A 300 -9.20 -0.85 16.45
N THR A 301 -9.81 -0.94 17.63
CA THR A 301 -10.26 -2.19 18.23
C THR A 301 -11.78 -2.19 18.37
N ASN A 302 -12.41 -3.37 18.38
CA ASN A 302 -13.78 -3.55 18.82
C ASN A 302 -13.81 -4.39 20.10
N ASN A 303 -14.70 -4.07 21.01
CA ASN A 303 -14.98 -4.95 22.14
C ASN A 303 -15.91 -6.06 21.65
N GLY A 304 -15.41 -7.29 21.53
CA GLY A 304 -16.14 -8.41 20.93
C GLY A 304 -17.53 -8.68 21.54
N ALA A 305 -17.78 -8.28 22.78
CA ALA A 305 -19.07 -8.45 23.45
C ALA A 305 -20.10 -7.34 23.18
N THR A 306 -19.64 -6.12 22.90
CA THR A 306 -20.52 -4.93 22.76
C THR A 306 -20.41 -4.26 21.39
N LEU A 307 -19.49 -4.72 20.55
CA LEU A 307 -19.06 -4.10 19.29
C LEU A 307 -18.65 -2.63 19.44
N LYS A 308 -18.42 -2.15 20.67
CA LYS A 308 -17.96 -0.80 20.92
C LYS A 308 -16.56 -0.64 20.36
N ILE A 309 -16.36 0.37 19.53
CA ILE A 309 -15.08 0.63 18.90
C ILE A 309 -14.25 1.56 19.79
N ILE A 310 -12.99 1.17 20.02
CA ILE A 310 -12.00 1.94 20.78
C ILE A 310 -10.85 2.25 19.86
N LYS A 311 -10.41 3.51 19.88
CA LYS A 311 -9.42 4.05 18.95
C LYS A 311 -8.21 4.53 19.73
N TYR A 312 -7.04 4.02 19.39
CA TYR A 312 -5.78 4.37 20.05
C TYR A 312 -4.85 5.10 19.10
N MET A 313 -4.17 6.10 19.65
CA MET A 313 -2.97 6.70 19.09
C MET A 313 -1.78 6.26 19.93
N LEU A 314 -0.78 5.64 19.31
CA LEU A 314 0.49 5.28 19.94
C LEU A 314 1.64 5.93 19.19
N ARG A 315 2.51 6.64 19.90
CA ARG A 315 3.77 7.16 19.33
C ARG A 315 4.93 6.42 19.95
N VAL A 316 5.80 5.88 19.11
CA VAL A 316 6.89 5.01 19.55
C VAL A 316 8.20 5.46 18.96
N GLN A 317 9.25 5.49 19.77
CA GLN A 317 10.60 5.78 19.29
C GLN A 317 11.16 4.55 18.58
N PHE A 318 11.63 4.74 17.35
CA PHE A 318 11.99 3.65 16.45
C PHE A 318 13.15 2.78 16.97
N ASP A 319 14.23 3.37 17.47
CA ASP A 319 15.46 2.65 17.84
C ASP A 319 15.33 1.86 19.16
N THR A 320 14.66 2.44 20.13
CA THR A 320 14.52 1.94 21.51
C THR A 320 13.23 1.18 21.71
N ARG A 321 12.25 1.34 20.80
CA ARG A 321 10.86 0.85 20.90
C ARG A 321 10.08 1.50 22.05
N LYS A 322 10.64 2.51 22.74
CA LYS A 322 9.96 3.14 23.87
C LYS A 322 8.67 3.82 23.42
N VAL A 323 7.56 3.50 24.06
CA VAL A 323 6.29 4.22 23.89
C VAL A 323 6.48 5.63 24.44
N LEU A 324 6.39 6.61 23.56
CA LEU A 324 6.47 8.04 23.88
C LEU A 324 5.10 8.59 24.26
N GLU A 325 4.03 8.03 23.68
CA GLU A 325 2.68 8.49 23.89
C GLU A 325 1.67 7.36 23.65
N LYS A 326 0.63 7.32 24.49
CA LYS A 326 -0.55 6.47 24.31
C LYS A 326 -1.79 7.29 24.66
N THR A 327 -2.72 7.41 23.72
CA THR A 327 -3.95 8.19 23.90
C THR A 327 -5.14 7.45 23.30
N ILE A 328 -6.28 7.47 23.98
CA ILE A 328 -7.56 7.04 23.42
C ILE A 328 -8.17 8.23 22.69
N LEU A 329 -8.55 8.03 21.43
CA LEU A 329 -9.15 9.05 20.58
C LEU A 329 -10.67 8.93 20.59
N THR A 330 -11.34 10.06 20.47
CA THR A 330 -12.79 10.15 20.24
C THR A 330 -13.13 9.94 18.76
N ASP A 331 -14.42 9.72 18.46
CA ASP A 331 -14.88 9.57 17.07
C ASP A 331 -14.64 10.81 16.20
N ASN A 332 -14.63 12.00 16.78
CA ASN A 332 -14.31 13.24 16.06
C ASN A 332 -12.80 13.39 15.77
N GLN A 333 -11.96 12.75 16.58
CA GLN A 333 -10.51 12.80 16.42
C GLN A 333 -10.04 11.75 15.42
N LEU A 334 -10.60 10.55 15.49
CA LEU A 334 -10.40 9.52 14.50
C LEU A 334 -11.78 8.98 14.14
N PRO A 335 -12.41 9.45 13.04
CA PRO A 335 -13.57 8.78 12.48
C PRO A 335 -13.24 7.30 12.16
N PHE A 336 -14.26 6.52 11.81
CA PHE A 336 -13.95 5.20 11.25
C PHE A 336 -13.01 5.38 10.07
N PHE A 337 -12.02 4.49 9.98
CA PHE A 337 -11.13 4.47 8.84
C PHE A 337 -11.93 4.23 7.56
N ASP A 338 -12.38 5.30 6.92
CA ASP A 338 -12.88 5.19 5.57
C ASP A 338 -11.70 4.90 4.67
N SER A 339 -11.96 4.09 3.65
CA SER A 339 -10.99 3.57 2.71
C SER A 339 -10.21 4.63 1.92
N TRP A 340 -10.54 5.91 2.11
CA TRP A 340 -10.05 7.07 1.37
C TRP A 340 -8.99 7.88 2.13
N GLU A 341 -8.76 7.55 3.41
CA GLU A 341 -7.93 8.37 4.26
C GLU A 341 -6.44 8.17 3.97
N TYR A 342 -5.79 9.24 3.52
CA TYR A 342 -4.35 9.36 3.41
C TYR A 342 -3.77 9.71 4.79
N PHE A 343 -2.70 9.03 5.20
CA PHE A 343 -2.05 9.30 6.49
C PHE A 343 -0.69 9.91 6.24
N TYR A 344 -0.62 11.23 6.35
CA TYR A 344 0.63 11.96 6.43
C TYR A 344 0.81 12.50 7.84
N LEU A 345 2.06 12.58 8.30
CA LEU A 345 2.39 13.32 9.50
C LEU A 345 2.64 14.75 9.07
N SER A 346 1.77 15.69 9.46
CA SER A 346 2.13 17.10 9.37
C SER A 346 3.47 17.28 10.08
N SER A 347 4.47 17.73 9.33
CA SER A 347 5.83 17.96 9.80
C SER A 347 5.78 18.82 11.07
N PHE A 348 6.47 18.37 12.10
CA PHE A 348 6.52 19.05 13.39
C PHE A 348 7.19 20.41 13.32
#